data_AF-A0A261C8P3-F1
#
_entry.id   AF-A0A261C8P3-F1
#
_cell.length_a   1.000
_cell.length_b   1.000
_cell.length_c   1.000
_cell.angle_alpha   90.00
_cell.angle_beta   90.00
_cell.angle_gamma   90.00
#
_symmetry.space_group_name_H-M   'P 1'
#
loop_
_entity.id
_entity.type
_entity.pdbx_description
1 polymer ?
#
loop_
_entity_poly.entity_id
_entity_poly.type
_entity_poly.pdbx_seq_one_letter_code
_entity_poly.pdbx_strand_id
1 'polypeptide(L)'
;MKANIIQKREEMSRRYVESRRHTIQVDYASYMHELGDLIGCNPDMKSLWMWKPMLAWKVYFGPCVPYIFRLNGPNKWDGAENAIWDVDYRAEKPTNSKLERNM
;
A
#
# COMPACT_ATOMS: atom_id res chain seq x y z
N MET A 1 18.21 -15.50 -6.83
CA MET A 1 17.57 -14.79 -7.96
C MET A 1 16.83 -15.74 -8.91
N LYS A 2 17.51 -16.65 -9.65
CA LYS A 2 16.83 -17.55 -10.62
C LYS A 2 15.76 -18.47 -10.00
N ALA A 3 16.03 -19.02 -8.82
CA ALA A 3 15.05 -19.87 -8.11
C ALA A 3 13.75 -19.12 -7.75
N ASN A 4 13.84 -17.88 -7.25
CA ASN A 4 12.68 -17.06 -6.93
C ASN A 4 11.86 -16.70 -8.19
N ILE A 5 12.52 -16.47 -9.32
CA ILE A 5 11.84 -16.22 -10.61
C ILE A 5 11.03 -17.46 -11.05
N ILE A 6 11.61 -18.65 -10.92
CA ILE A 6 10.92 -19.91 -11.27
C ILE A 6 9.69 -20.08 -10.40
N GLN A 7 9.83 -19.92 -9.08
CA GLN A 7 8.71 -20.03 -8.14
C GLN A 7 7.58 -19.05 -8.46
N LYS A 8 7.89 -17.76 -8.70
CA LYS A 8 6.86 -16.77 -9.05
C LYS A 8 6.16 -17.08 -10.37
N ARG A 9 6.89 -17.61 -11.36
CA ARG A 9 6.30 -18.06 -12.64
C ARG A 9 5.36 -19.25 -12.43
N GLU A 10 5.72 -20.19 -11.57
CA GLU A 10 4.86 -21.32 -11.22
C GLU A 10 3.58 -20.85 -10.51
N GLU A 11 3.69 -20.01 -9.48
CA GLU A 11 2.54 -19.42 -8.77
C GLU A 11 1.61 -18.67 -9.72
N MET A 12 2.19 -17.89 -10.64
CA MET A 12 1.47 -17.19 -11.70
C MET A 12 0.71 -18.13 -12.63
N SER A 13 1.38 -19.19 -13.12
CA SER A 13 0.77 -20.16 -14.04
C SER A 13 -0.38 -20.94 -13.41
N ARG A 14 -0.35 -21.14 -12.07
CA ARG A 14 -1.45 -21.81 -11.34
C ARG A 14 -2.68 -20.91 -11.20
N ARG A 15 -2.50 -19.59 -11.15
CA ARG A 15 -3.58 -18.63 -10.89
C ARG A 15 -4.22 -18.08 -12.16
N TYR A 16 -3.43 -17.83 -13.19
CA TYR A 16 -3.87 -17.15 -14.40
C TYR A 16 -3.86 -18.06 -15.62
N VAL A 17 -4.82 -17.86 -16.53
CA VAL A 17 -4.85 -18.57 -17.81
C VAL A 17 -3.61 -18.25 -18.63
N GLU A 18 -3.05 -19.27 -19.28
CA GLU A 18 -1.92 -19.11 -20.18
C GLU A 18 -2.32 -18.24 -21.38
N SER A 19 -1.86 -16.99 -21.36
CA SER A 19 -2.12 -16.00 -22.40
C SER A 19 -0.96 -15.04 -22.46
N ARG A 20 -0.69 -14.49 -23.66
CA ARG A 20 0.33 -13.45 -23.86
C ARG A 20 0.12 -12.21 -22.99
N ARG A 21 -1.09 -12.00 -22.45
CA ARG A 21 -1.42 -10.87 -21.56
C ARG A 21 -1.09 -11.13 -20.08
N HIS A 22 -0.93 -12.37 -19.65
CA HIS A 22 -0.84 -12.77 -18.23
C HIS A 22 0.58 -13.16 -17.81
N THR A 23 1.60 -12.53 -18.40
CA THR A 23 3.01 -12.89 -18.17
C THR A 23 3.67 -12.17 -16.99
N ILE A 24 3.11 -11.04 -16.56
CA ILE A 24 3.70 -10.14 -15.55
C ILE A 24 2.72 -9.74 -14.43
N GLN A 25 1.54 -10.36 -14.39
CA GLN A 25 0.53 -9.97 -13.41
C GLN A 25 1.04 -10.24 -11.99
N VAL A 26 0.69 -9.37 -11.06
CA VAL A 26 1.03 -9.50 -9.65
C VAL A 26 -0.06 -8.85 -8.83
N ASP A 27 -0.27 -9.35 -7.63
CA ASP A 27 -1.17 -8.71 -6.68
C ASP A 27 -0.48 -7.47 -6.10
N TYR A 28 -1.14 -6.32 -6.24
CA TYR A 28 -0.58 -5.03 -5.85
C TYR A 28 -0.07 -5.01 -4.40
N ALA A 29 -0.90 -5.41 -3.42
CA ALA A 29 -0.55 -5.34 -2.01
C ALA A 29 0.68 -6.21 -1.68
N SER A 30 0.68 -7.47 -2.12
CA SER A 30 1.79 -8.39 -1.89
C SER A 30 3.09 -7.91 -2.53
N TYR A 31 3.01 -7.42 -3.76
CA TYR A 31 4.18 -6.91 -4.48
C TYR A 31 4.74 -5.63 -3.83
N MET A 32 3.87 -4.71 -3.44
CA MET A 32 4.29 -3.47 -2.78
C MET A 32 4.94 -3.73 -1.43
N HIS A 33 4.43 -4.68 -0.64
CA HIS A 33 5.07 -5.08 0.61
C HIS A 33 6.41 -5.78 0.39
N GLU A 34 6.54 -6.63 -0.63
CA GLU A 34 7.84 -7.23 -0.98
C GLU A 34 8.89 -6.16 -1.33
N LEU A 35 8.51 -5.17 -2.15
CA LEU A 35 9.38 -4.03 -2.45
C LEU A 35 9.68 -3.20 -1.20
N GLY A 36 8.68 -3.03 -0.35
CA GLY A 36 8.80 -2.31 0.92
C GLY A 36 9.78 -2.97 1.89
N ASP A 37 9.86 -4.30 1.91
CA ASP A 37 10.84 -5.04 2.70
C ASP A 37 12.25 -4.89 2.14
N LEU A 38 12.42 -4.89 0.82
CA LEU A 38 13.73 -4.69 0.18
C LEU A 38 14.29 -3.29 0.46
N ILE A 39 13.43 -2.27 0.53
CA ILE A 39 13.81 -0.87 0.79
C ILE A 39 13.85 -0.56 2.29
N GLY A 40 13.10 -1.31 3.11
CA GLY A 40 12.87 -1.00 4.52
C GLY A 40 11.85 0.14 4.73
N CYS A 41 10.90 0.32 3.82
CA CYS A 41 9.85 1.34 3.92
C CYS A 41 8.46 0.79 4.28
N ASN A 42 8.38 -0.51 4.58
CA ASN A 42 7.15 -1.11 5.07
C ASN A 42 6.68 -0.45 6.39
N PRO A 43 5.37 -0.29 6.58
CA PRO A 43 4.83 0.28 7.82
C PRO A 43 5.14 -0.66 8.99
N ASP A 44 5.78 -0.14 10.02
CA ASP A 44 6.01 -0.89 11.25
C ASP A 44 4.73 -0.87 12.08
N MET A 45 3.85 -1.83 11.80
CA MET A 45 2.53 -1.90 12.43
C MET A 45 2.64 -2.00 13.95
N LYS A 46 3.65 -2.69 14.52
CA LYS A 46 3.78 -2.85 15.97
C LYS A 46 4.01 -1.49 16.64
N SER A 47 4.97 -0.72 16.12
CA SER A 47 5.23 0.63 16.60
C SER A 47 4.03 1.55 16.34
N LEU A 48 3.39 1.44 15.18
CA LEU A 48 2.23 2.26 14.82
C LEU A 48 1.06 2.03 15.78
N TRP A 49 0.78 0.78 16.13
CA TRP A 49 -0.26 0.43 17.10
C TRP A 49 0.03 0.96 18.51
N MET A 50 1.31 0.99 18.91
CA MET A 50 1.72 1.48 20.23
C MET A 50 1.64 3.01 20.34
N TRP A 51 2.12 3.74 19.34
CA TRP A 51 2.20 5.21 19.40
C TRP A 51 0.96 5.91 18.82
N LYS A 52 0.36 5.35 17.77
CA LYS A 52 -0.73 5.97 16.98
C LYS A 52 -1.80 4.93 16.60
N PRO A 53 -2.58 4.41 17.57
CA PRO A 53 -3.53 3.32 17.33
C PRO A 53 -4.60 3.65 16.28
N MET A 54 -5.06 4.90 16.21
CA MET A 54 -6.05 5.34 15.20
C MET A 54 -5.48 5.33 13.79
N LEU A 55 -4.22 5.75 13.61
CA LEU A 55 -3.54 5.67 12.32
C LEU A 55 -3.29 4.21 11.94
N ALA A 56 -2.89 3.36 12.88
CA ALA A 56 -2.71 1.93 12.65
C ALA A 56 -4.01 1.24 12.22
N TRP A 57 -5.14 1.60 12.84
CA TRP A 57 -6.46 1.13 12.42
C TRP A 57 -6.77 1.54 10.98
N LYS A 58 -6.56 2.82 10.64
CA LYS A 58 -6.79 3.34 9.28
C LYS A 58 -5.90 2.67 8.24
N VAL A 59 -4.64 2.40 8.57
CA VAL A 59 -3.69 1.71 7.68
C VAL A 59 -4.05 0.23 7.49
N TYR A 60 -4.50 -0.45 8.55
CA TYR A 60 -4.81 -1.88 8.49
C TYR A 60 -6.19 -2.18 7.87
N PHE A 61 -7.23 -1.42 8.26
CA PHE A 61 -8.60 -1.65 7.81
C PHE A 61 -9.04 -0.73 6.67
N GLY A 62 -8.28 0.33 6.39
CA GLY A 62 -8.56 1.25 5.30
C GLY A 62 -7.95 0.82 3.97
N PRO A 63 -8.04 1.68 2.94
CA PRO A 63 -7.47 1.40 1.64
C PRO A 63 -5.93 1.36 1.69
N CYS A 64 -5.34 0.40 0.98
CA CYS A 64 -3.88 0.30 0.83
C CYS A 64 -3.35 1.41 -0.10
N VAL A 65 -3.18 2.61 0.45
CA VAL A 65 -2.70 3.78 -0.30
C VAL A 65 -1.17 3.85 -0.35
N PRO A 66 -0.57 4.35 -1.45
CA PRO A 66 0.89 4.45 -1.58
C PRO A 66 1.57 5.29 -0.49
N TYR A 67 0.85 6.21 0.14
CA TYR A 67 1.37 7.07 1.21
C TYR A 67 1.82 6.28 2.45
N ILE A 68 1.29 5.06 2.66
CA ILE A 68 1.64 4.17 3.77
C ILE A 68 3.14 3.84 3.74
N PHE A 69 3.70 3.57 2.56
CA PHE A 69 5.12 3.25 2.36
C PHE A 69 6.05 4.47 2.50
N ARG A 70 5.50 5.64 2.82
CA ARG A 70 6.25 6.87 3.12
C ARG A 70 6.14 7.29 4.59
N LEU A 71 5.48 6.50 5.43
CA LEU A 71 5.44 6.70 6.88
C LEU A 71 6.80 6.41 7.53
N ASN A 72 7.50 5.40 7.02
CA ASN A 72 8.78 4.90 7.52
C ASN A 72 9.81 4.75 6.39
N GLY A 73 11.06 4.48 6.76
CA GLY A 73 12.16 4.20 5.84
C GLY A 73 13.00 5.43 5.47
N PRO A 74 13.98 5.26 4.55
CA PRO A 74 15.01 6.26 4.27
C PRO A 74 14.47 7.55 3.62
N ASN A 75 13.31 7.48 2.95
CA ASN A 75 12.68 8.62 2.27
C ASN A 75 11.27 8.88 2.82
N LYS A 76 11.16 8.94 4.16
CA LYS A 76 9.94 9.30 4.87
C LYS A 76 9.43 10.67 4.41
N TRP A 77 8.12 10.82 4.29
CA TRP A 77 7.47 12.09 3.98
C TRP A 77 6.63 12.56 5.17
N ASP A 78 6.92 13.76 5.68
CA ASP A 78 6.22 14.31 6.84
C ASP A 78 4.71 14.52 6.59
N GLY A 79 4.31 14.75 5.35
CA GLY A 79 2.90 14.88 4.96
C GLY A 79 2.16 13.55 4.78
N ALA A 80 2.82 12.40 4.91
CA ALA A 80 2.23 11.09 4.61
C ALA A 80 1.03 10.77 5.50
N GLU A 81 1.12 11.05 6.80
CA GLU A 81 0.04 10.81 7.76
C GLU A 81 -1.20 11.65 7.45
N ASN A 82 -1.01 12.96 7.25
CA ASN A 82 -2.11 13.86 6.86
C ASN A 82 -2.71 13.42 5.53
N ALA A 83 -1.88 12.98 4.58
CA ALA A 83 -2.34 12.49 3.29
C ALA A 83 -3.18 11.21 3.40
N ILE A 84 -2.92 10.33 4.38
CA ILE A 84 -3.71 9.11 4.65
C ILE A 84 -5.07 9.46 5.25
N TRP A 85 -5.12 10.39 6.21
CA TRP A 85 -6.38 10.86 6.78
C TRP A 85 -7.28 11.54 5.74
N ASP A 86 -6.68 12.31 4.85
CA ASP A 86 -7.37 13.11 3.84
C ASP A 86 -7.80 12.31 2.59
N VAL A 87 -7.53 11.00 2.53
CA VAL A 87 -7.85 10.17 1.36
C VAL A 87 -9.35 10.21 1.04
N ASP A 88 -10.20 10.03 2.05
CA ASP A 88 -11.65 9.95 1.85
C ASP A 88 -12.20 11.29 1.35
N TYR A 89 -11.76 12.40 1.96
CA TYR A 89 -12.13 13.75 1.51
C TYR A 89 -11.73 13.99 0.05
N ARG A 90 -10.50 13.61 -0.35
CA ARG A 90 -10.04 13.79 -1.74
C ARG A 90 -10.80 12.90 -2.73
N ALA A 91 -11.25 11.72 -2.31
CA ALA A 91 -12.04 10.83 -3.14
C ALA A 91 -13.48 11.36 -3.34
N GLU A 92 -14.08 11.95 -2.30
CA GLU A 92 -15.47 12.40 -2.30
C GLU A 92 -15.66 13.85 -2.78
N LYS A 93 -14.69 14.74 -2.58
CA LYS A 93 -14.81 16.14 -3.02
C LYS A 93 -15.16 16.33 -4.51
N PRO A 94 -14.59 15.59 -5.48
CA PRO A 94 -14.99 15.74 -6.88
C PRO A 94 -16.42 15.27 -7.17
N THR A 95 -17.00 14.41 -6.33
CA THR A 95 -18.37 13.91 -6.50
C THR A 95 -19.39 14.71 -5.69
N ASN A 96 -18.97 15.38 -4.61
CA ASN A 96 -19.82 16.20 -3.75
C ASN A 96 -19.23 17.61 -3.55
N SER A 97 -19.76 18.58 -4.30
CA SER A 97 -19.31 19.98 -4.26
C SER A 97 -19.53 20.65 -2.89
N LYS A 98 -20.51 20.20 -2.12
CA LYS A 98 -20.86 20.74 -0.79
C LYS A 98 -20.00 20.20 0.36
N LEU A 99 -19.17 19.18 0.11
CA LEU A 99 -18.29 18.62 1.13
C LEU A 99 -17.21 19.64 1.52
N GLU A 100 -17.14 20.01 2.78
CA GLU A 100 -16.09 20.87 3.32
C GLU A 100 -14.99 20.04 3.99
N ARG A 101 -13.76 20.56 3.98
CA ARG A 101 -12.63 19.90 4.62
C ARG A 101 -12.73 20.14 6.13
N ASN A 102 -13.22 19.15 6.87
CA ASN A 102 -13.15 19.18 8.32
C ASN A 102 -11.67 19.09 8.73
N MET A 103 -11.11 20.18 9.27
CA MET A 103 -9.75 20.23 9.83
C MET A 103 -9.73 19.73 11.27
#